data_AF-A0A0A1CEL1-F1
#
_entry.id   AF-A0A0A1CEL1-F1
#
_cell.length_a   1.000
_cell.length_b   1.000
_cell.length_c   1.000
_cell.angle_alpha   90.00
_cell.angle_beta   90.00
_cell.angle_gamma   90.00
#
_symmetry.space_group_name_H-M   'P 1'
#
loop_
_entity.id
_entity.type
_entity.pdbx_description
1 polymer ?
#
loop_
_entity_poly.entity_id
_entity_poly.type
_entity_poly.pdbx_seq_one_letter_code
_entity_poly.pdbx_strand_id
1 'polypeptide(L)'
;PPLKIRFIDNTDPGGIDHQIAQLGSELASTLVIVVSKSGGTPETRNGLLEVQKAFREAGLEFAKHGVAITQEKSLLDFPMFDWVGGRTSEMSAVGLLA
;
A
#
# COMPACT_ATOMS: atom_id res chain seq x y z
N PRO A 1 7.66 -5.03 -19.86
CA PRO A 1 8.63 -5.42 -18.81
C PRO A 1 7.85 -5.76 -17.54
N PRO A 2 8.34 -6.67 -16.68
CA PRO A 2 7.70 -6.94 -15.39
C PRO A 2 7.70 -5.67 -14.51
N LEU A 3 6.65 -5.48 -13.70
CA LEU A 3 6.57 -4.39 -12.74
C LEU A 3 7.59 -4.62 -11.61
N LYS A 4 8.17 -3.54 -11.09
CA LYS A 4 9.04 -3.59 -9.91
C LYS A 4 8.16 -3.51 -8.66
N ILE A 5 8.24 -4.52 -7.80
CA ILE A 5 7.46 -4.61 -6.56
C ILE A 5 8.34 -4.18 -5.38
N ARG A 6 7.77 -3.41 -4.46
CA ARG A 6 8.43 -2.93 -3.23
C ARG A 6 7.46 -3.07 -2.06
N PHE A 7 8.00 -3.31 -0.87
CA PHE A 7 7.20 -3.52 0.34
C PHE A 7 7.55 -2.48 1.40
N ILE A 8 6.50 -1.97 2.06
CA ILE A 8 6.59 -1.22 3.32
C ILE A 8 5.83 -2.06 4.36
N ASP A 9 6.56 -2.85 5.14
CA ASP A 9 6.04 -3.81 6.11
C ASP A 9 6.53 -3.54 7.54
N ASN A 10 7.31 -2.47 7.73
CA ASN A 10 7.84 -2.02 9.00
C ASN A 10 7.53 -0.53 9.20
N THR A 11 7.55 -0.08 10.46
CA THR A 11 7.24 1.32 10.84
C THR A 11 8.48 2.20 10.99
N ASP A 12 9.68 1.69 10.68
CA ASP A 12 10.93 2.48 10.73
C ASP A 12 10.87 3.61 9.67
N PRO A 13 10.82 4.89 10.08
CA PRO A 13 10.71 6.00 9.14
C PRO A 13 11.88 6.07 8.15
N GLY A 14 13.10 5.74 8.61
CA GLY A 14 14.28 5.76 7.75
C GLY A 14 14.21 4.72 6.62
N GLY A 15 13.68 3.53 6.93
CA GLY A 15 13.42 2.48 5.94
C GLY A 15 12.37 2.89 4.91
N ILE A 16 11.28 3.53 5.36
CA ILE A 16 10.20 4.01 4.49
C ILE A 16 10.72 5.11 3.56
N ASP A 17 11.40 6.12 4.11
CA ASP A 17 11.99 7.22 3.34
C ASP A 17 12.97 6.71 2.29
N HIS A 18 13.80 5.72 2.66
CA HIS A 18 14.73 5.09 1.74
C HIS A 18 14.02 4.39 0.57
N GLN A 19 12.95 3.62 0.84
CA GLN A 19 12.17 2.96 -0.21
C GLN A 19 11.49 3.97 -1.15
N ILE A 20 10.91 5.03 -0.61
CA ILE A 20 10.27 6.09 -1.39
C ILE A 20 11.31 6.82 -2.25
N ALA A 21 12.46 7.17 -1.67
CA ALA A 21 13.53 7.86 -2.39
C ALA A 21 14.06 7.05 -3.59
N GLN A 22 14.08 5.71 -3.48
CA GLN A 22 14.48 4.83 -4.58
C GLN A 22 13.50 4.82 -5.77
N LEU A 23 12.26 5.27 -5.60
CA LEU A 23 11.31 5.41 -6.71
C LEU A 23 11.68 6.62 -7.59
N GLY A 24 12.14 7.71 -7.00
CA GLY A 24 12.47 8.94 -7.73
C GLY A 24 11.33 9.38 -8.66
N SER A 25 11.62 9.52 -9.95
CA SER A 25 10.60 9.87 -10.97
C SER A 25 9.58 8.76 -11.25
N GLU A 26 9.89 7.49 -10.91
CA GLU A 26 8.96 6.37 -11.09
C GLU A 26 7.72 6.50 -10.19
N LEU A 27 7.77 7.33 -9.13
CA LEU A 27 6.65 7.60 -8.22
C LEU A 27 5.37 8.00 -8.96
N ALA A 28 5.49 8.80 -10.02
CA ALA A 28 4.36 9.24 -10.86
C ALA A 28 3.70 8.12 -11.68
N SER A 29 4.32 6.93 -11.73
CA SER A 29 3.80 5.73 -12.38
C SER A 29 3.59 4.56 -11.42
N THR A 30 3.75 4.80 -10.11
CA THR A 30 3.61 3.76 -9.07
C THR A 30 2.15 3.59 -8.68
N LEU A 31 1.70 2.33 -8.63
CA LEU A 31 0.48 1.92 -7.95
C LEU A 31 0.81 1.57 -6.49
N VAL A 32 0.03 2.09 -5.55
CA VAL A 32 0.17 1.82 -4.12
C VAL A 32 -0.97 0.91 -3.67
N ILE A 33 -0.62 -0.27 -3.16
CA ILE A 33 -1.57 -1.24 -2.63
C ILE A 33 -1.49 -1.22 -1.11
N VAL A 34 -2.58 -0.80 -0.47
CA VAL A 34 -2.68 -0.74 1.00
C VAL A 34 -3.37 -1.99 1.50
N VAL A 35 -2.62 -2.87 2.18
CA VAL A 35 -3.16 -4.14 2.70
C VAL A 35 -3.32 -4.05 4.21
N SER A 36 -4.56 -4.08 4.67
CA SER A 36 -4.89 -4.24 6.10
C SER A 36 -6.24 -4.90 6.23
N LYS A 37 -6.26 -6.10 6.84
CA LYS A 37 -7.51 -6.83 7.07
C LYS A 37 -8.53 -5.99 7.84
N SER A 38 -8.11 -5.47 8.99
CA SER A 38 -8.98 -4.72 9.90
C SER A 38 -9.11 -3.24 9.55
N GLY A 39 -8.37 -2.74 8.54
CA GLY A 39 -8.27 -1.31 8.22
C GLY A 39 -7.50 -0.46 9.25
N GLY A 40 -7.41 -0.91 10.49
CA GLY A 40 -6.84 -0.16 11.62
C GLY A 40 -5.39 -0.48 11.99
N THR A 41 -4.65 -1.28 11.22
CA THR A 41 -3.26 -1.64 11.55
C THR A 41 -2.38 -0.38 11.61
N PRO A 42 -1.81 -0.01 12.79
CA PRO A 42 -1.06 1.23 12.95
C PRO A 42 0.15 1.34 12.02
N GLU A 43 0.86 0.23 11.81
CA GLU A 43 2.04 0.15 10.94
C GLU A 43 1.67 0.47 9.49
N THR A 44 0.61 -0.17 8.96
CA THR A 44 0.09 0.11 7.60
C THR A 44 -0.37 1.56 7.46
N ARG A 45 -1.02 2.10 8.51
CA ARG A 45 -1.47 3.50 8.52
C ARG A 45 -0.29 4.47 8.48
N ASN A 46 0.78 4.22 9.24
CA ASN A 46 1.96 5.07 9.24
C ASN A 46 2.63 5.07 7.86
N GLY A 47 2.83 3.89 7.26
CA GLY A 47 3.36 3.78 5.90
C GLY A 47 2.50 4.51 4.87
N LEU A 48 1.17 4.39 4.97
CA LEU A 48 0.24 5.12 4.11
C LEU A 48 0.40 6.64 4.22
N LEU A 49 0.55 7.18 5.43
CA LEU A 49 0.71 8.62 5.65
C LEU A 49 2.01 9.16 5.06
N GLU A 50 3.12 8.43 5.20
CA GLU A 50 4.40 8.84 4.60
C GLU A 50 4.34 8.78 3.07
N VAL A 51 3.72 7.76 2.49
CA VAL A 51 3.52 7.69 1.03
C VAL A 51 2.62 8.83 0.54
N GLN A 52 1.51 9.11 1.23
CA GLN A 52 0.64 10.24 0.88
C GLN A 52 1.36 11.59 0.95
N LYS A 53 2.25 11.76 1.92
CA LYS A 53 3.12 12.94 2.05
C LYS A 53 4.08 13.03 0.86
N ALA A 54 4.75 11.94 0.48
CA ALA A 54 5.65 11.92 -0.67
C ALA A 54 4.93 12.24 -2.00
N PHE A 55 3.72 11.71 -2.21
CA PHE A 55 2.89 12.07 -3.36
C PHE A 55 2.55 13.56 -3.37
N ARG A 56 2.17 14.11 -2.22
CA ARG A 56 1.85 15.54 -2.08
C ARG A 56 3.05 16.44 -2.36
N GLU A 57 4.22 16.08 -1.86
CA GLU A 57 5.48 16.81 -2.10
C GLU A 57 5.91 16.75 -3.57
N ALA A 58 5.59 15.66 -4.27
CA ALA A 58 5.77 15.52 -5.71
C ALA A 58 4.65 16.17 -6.55
N GLY A 59 3.63 16.78 -5.94
CA GLY A 59 2.49 17.37 -6.64
C GLY A 59 1.54 16.35 -7.30
N LEU A 60 1.53 15.10 -6.83
CA LEU A 60 0.73 14.00 -7.35
C LEU A 60 -0.52 13.76 -6.49
N GLU A 61 -1.62 13.35 -7.13
CA GLU A 61 -2.86 12.99 -6.44
C GLU A 61 -2.87 11.50 -6.05
N PHE A 62 -2.61 11.20 -4.78
CA PHE A 62 -2.59 9.82 -4.26
C PHE A 62 -3.85 9.00 -4.61
N ALA A 63 -5.03 9.62 -4.63
CA ALA A 63 -6.29 8.93 -4.92
C ALA A 63 -6.35 8.27 -6.32
N LYS A 64 -5.51 8.72 -7.26
CA LYS A 64 -5.38 8.12 -8.60
C LYS A 64 -4.43 6.91 -8.63
N HIS A 65 -3.69 6.69 -7.55
CA HIS A 65 -2.61 5.70 -7.44
C HIS A 65 -2.84 4.68 -6.32
N GLY A 66 -3.81 4.90 -5.42
CA GLY A 66 -4.06 4.05 -4.27
C GLY A 66 -5.22 3.08 -4.48
N VAL A 67 -5.01 1.81 -4.12
CA VAL A 67 -6.08 0.81 -3.94
C VAL A 67 -5.93 0.14 -2.57
N ALA A 68 -7.04 -0.26 -1.96
CA ALA A 68 -7.03 -0.93 -0.66
C ALA A 68 -7.40 -2.41 -0.79
N ILE A 69 -6.82 -3.26 0.05
CA ILE A 69 -7.27 -4.64 0.30
C ILE A 69 -7.63 -4.73 1.78
N THR A 70 -8.93 -4.75 2.07
CA THR A 70 -9.45 -4.57 3.44
C THR A 70 -10.82 -5.21 3.62
N GLN A 71 -11.23 -5.42 4.87
CA GLN A 71 -12.62 -5.73 5.23
C GLN A 71 -13.51 -4.49 5.31
N GLU A 72 -12.92 -3.31 5.48
CA GLU A 72 -13.66 -2.05 5.52
C GLU A 72 -14.22 -1.71 4.14
N LYS A 73 -15.41 -1.11 4.08
CA LYS A 73 -16.00 -0.68 2.81
C LYS A 73 -15.60 0.76 2.51
N SER A 74 -14.98 0.97 1.36
CA SER A 74 -14.52 2.23 0.80
C SER A 74 -14.83 2.24 -0.72
N LEU A 75 -14.47 3.34 -1.41
CA LEU A 75 -14.88 3.61 -2.79
C LEU A 75 -14.14 2.75 -3.84
N LEU A 76 -12.93 2.25 -3.54
CA LEU A 76 -12.06 1.51 -4.46
C LEU A 76 -11.20 0.49 -3.70
N ASP A 77 -11.78 -0.69 -3.43
CA ASP A 77 -11.15 -1.73 -2.61
C ASP A 77 -11.36 -3.13 -3.18
N PHE A 78 -10.38 -4.00 -2.97
CA PHE A 78 -10.52 -5.44 -3.11
C PHE A 78 -10.89 -6.05 -1.76
N PRO A 79 -11.92 -6.91 -1.69
CA PRO A 79 -12.39 -7.42 -0.42
C PRO A 79 -11.38 -8.40 0.18
N MET A 80 -11.08 -8.22 1.46
CA MET A 80 -10.54 -9.27 2.30
C MET A 80 -11.70 -9.88 3.10
N PHE A 81 -11.88 -11.20 3.05
CA PHE A 81 -12.98 -11.85 3.78
C PHE A 81 -12.61 -12.14 5.25
N ASP A 82 -13.61 -12.17 6.11
CA ASP A 82 -13.46 -12.46 7.55
C ASP A 82 -12.91 -13.85 7.84
N TRP A 83 -13.35 -14.85 7.09
CA TRP A 83 -12.89 -16.23 7.19
C TRP A 83 -11.47 -16.45 6.61
N VAL A 84 -10.88 -15.48 5.92
CA VAL A 84 -9.48 -15.55 5.46
C VAL A 84 -8.55 -14.95 6.52
N GLY A 85 -7.72 -15.79 7.16
CA GLY A 85 -6.70 -15.34 8.10
C GLY A 85 -5.55 -14.59 7.40
N GLY A 86 -4.93 -13.61 8.07
CA GLY A 86 -3.84 -12.82 7.47
C GLY A 86 -2.59 -13.62 7.12
N ARG A 87 -2.31 -14.73 7.82
CA ARG A 87 -1.19 -15.64 7.50
C ARG A 87 -1.54 -16.67 6.43
N THR A 88 -2.80 -16.72 5.98
CA THR A 88 -3.32 -17.69 5.00
C THR A 88 -3.96 -16.97 3.81
N SER A 89 -3.65 -15.70 3.60
CA SER A 89 -4.27 -14.84 2.59
C SER A 89 -3.47 -14.73 1.29
N GLU A 90 -2.34 -15.40 1.15
CA GLU A 90 -1.47 -15.32 -0.04
C GLU A 90 -2.24 -15.61 -1.34
N MET A 91 -3.12 -16.61 -1.34
CA MET A 91 -3.94 -16.99 -2.50
C MET A 91 -5.20 -16.11 -2.69
N SER A 92 -5.34 -15.03 -1.92
CA SER A 92 -6.42 -14.05 -2.05
C SER A 92 -5.95 -12.81 -2.84
N ALA A 93 -6.75 -11.75 -2.87
CA ALA A 93 -6.34 -10.46 -3.43
C ALA A 93 -5.00 -9.96 -2.85
N VAL A 94 -4.67 -10.31 -1.60
CA VAL A 94 -3.41 -9.92 -0.94
C VAL A 94 -2.17 -10.34 -1.72
N GLY A 95 -2.11 -11.57 -2.25
CA GLY A 95 -0.93 -12.05 -2.99
C GLY A 95 -1.10 -12.10 -4.50
N LEU A 96 -2.33 -12.05 -5.03
CA LEU A 96 -2.58 -12.09 -6.48
C LEU A 96 -2.52 -10.71 -7.15
N LEU A 97 -2.76 -9.64 -6.41
CA LEU A 97 -2.67 -8.26 -6.91
C LEU A 97 -1.28 -7.65 -6.71
N ALA A 98 -0.56 -8.12 -5.69
CA ALA A 98 0.74 -7.60 -5.25
C ALA A 98 1.90 -8.04 -6.16
#